data_AF-A0A328PUU4-F1
#
_entry.id   AF-A0A328PUU4-F1
#
_cell.length_a   1.000
_cell.length_b   1.000
_cell.length_c   1.000
_cell.angle_alpha   90.00
_cell.angle_beta   90.00
_cell.angle_gamma   90.00
#
_symmetry.space_group_name_H-M   'P 1'
#
loop_
_entity.id
_entity.type
_entity.pdbx_description
1 polymer ?
#
loop_
_entity_poly.entity_id
_entity_poly.type
_entity_poly.pdbx_seq_one_letter_code
_entity_poly.pdbx_strand_id
1 'polypeptide(L)' 'MRVIGWIFIIIGIFSAFSLPILGLPEIIIGAILISIGRKGKDRRLAKKARKLRYKAEKARMEGDYDRAKELELKAKKYD' A
#
# COMPACT_ATOMS: atom_id res chain seq x y z
N MET A 1 1.48 10.76 -2.41
CA MET A 1 0.83 10.13 -3.59
C MET A 1 -0.69 10.07 -3.49
N ARG A 2 -1.30 9.60 -2.38
CA ARG A 2 -2.78 9.61 -2.26
C ARG A 2 -3.40 11.01 -2.35
N VAL A 3 -2.87 11.98 -1.59
CA VAL A 3 -3.36 13.38 -1.61
C VAL A 3 -3.24 13.99 -3.01
N ILE A 4 -2.10 13.80 -3.68
CA ILE A 4 -1.87 14.28 -5.06
C ILE A 4 -2.83 13.62 -6.06
N GLY A 5 -3.08 12.31 -5.94
CA GLY A 5 -4.06 11.62 -6.78
C GLY A 5 -5.49 12.12 -6.58
N TRP A 6 -5.89 12.44 -5.34
CA TRP A 6 -7.18 13.07 -5.07
C TRP A 6 -7.30 14.47 -5.66
N ILE A 7 -6.23 15.27 -5.61
CA ILE A 7 -6.18 16.61 -6.23
C ILE A 7 -6.40 16.49 -7.75
N PHE A 8 -5.72 15.56 -8.41
CA PHE A 8 -5.91 15.31 -9.85
C PHE A 8 -7.33 14.86 -10.21
N ILE A 9 -7.98 14.06 -9.35
CA ILE A 9 -9.37 13.64 -9.57
C ILE A 9 -10.33 14.83 -9.43
N ILE A 10 -10.16 15.67 -8.40
CA ILE A 10 -11.03 16.84 -8.17
C ILE A 10 -10.88 17.85 -9.31
N ILE A 11 -9.65 18.13 -9.73
CA ILE A 11 -9.36 19.03 -10.86
C ILE A 11 -9.90 18.43 -12.17
N GLY A 12 -9.68 17.13 -12.41
CA GLY A 12 -10.16 16.45 -13.61
C GLY A 12 -11.69 16.43 -13.72
N ILE A 13 -12.43 16.31 -12.60
CA ILE A 13 -13.90 16.42 -12.60
C ILE A 13 -14.35 17.83 -12.97
N PHE A 14 -13.71 18.87 -12.43
CA PHE A 14 -14.01 20.26 -12.77
C PHE A 14 -13.68 20.58 -14.24
N SER A 15 -12.54 20.07 -14.72
CA SER A 15 -12.04 20.21 -16.10
C SER A 15 -12.91 19.45 -17.11
N ALA A 16 -13.43 18.28 -16.75
CA ALA A 16 -14.34 17.51 -17.60
C ALA A 16 -15.69 18.22 -17.84
N PHE A 17 -16.10 19.10 -16.91
CA PHE A 17 -17.32 19.89 -17.03
C PHE A 17 -17.17 21.06 -18.02
N SER A 18 -15.97 21.60 -18.18
CA SER A 18 -15.66 22.71 -19.09
C SER A 18 -15.11 22.25 -20.44
N LEU A 19 -14.24 21.24 -20.47
CA LEU A 19 -13.60 20.68 -21.67
C LEU A 19 -13.51 19.15 -21.56
N PRO A 20 -14.57 18.42 -21.96
CA PRO A 20 -14.66 16.97 -21.74
C PRO A 20 -13.53 16.16 -22.41
N ILE A 21 -12.97 16.66 -23.51
CA ILE A 21 -11.89 16.00 -24.26
C ILE A 21 -10.57 15.98 -23.45
N LEU A 22 -10.30 17.01 -22.64
CA LEU A 22 -9.08 17.11 -21.83
C LEU A 22 -9.28 16.57 -20.41
N GLY A 23 -10.49 16.68 -19.85
CA GLY A 23 -10.78 16.20 -18.49
C GLY A 23 -10.81 14.67 -18.33
N LEU A 24 -11.24 13.93 -19.36
CA LEU A 24 -11.26 12.46 -19.34
C LEU A 24 -9.85 11.84 -19.11
N PRO A 25 -8.80 12.24 -19.84
CA PRO A 25 -7.42 11.82 -19.56
C PRO A 25 -6.94 12.12 -18.13
N GLU A 26 -7.29 13.29 -17.58
CA GLU A 26 -6.85 13.72 -16.24
C GLU A 26 -7.41 12.81 -15.14
N ILE A 27 -8.68 12.41 -15.27
CA ILE A 27 -9.33 11.48 -14.33
C ILE A 27 -8.63 10.11 -14.37
N ILE A 28 -8.28 9.62 -15.57
CA ILE A 28 -7.56 8.35 -15.75
C ILE A 28 -6.18 8.40 -15.08
N ILE A 29 -5.43 9.49 -15.28
CA ILE A 29 -4.11 9.68 -14.67
C ILE A 29 -4.22 9.73 -13.14
N GLY A 30 -5.23 10.45 -12.61
CA GLY A 30 -5.51 10.51 -11.17
C GLY A 30 -5.78 9.12 -10.58
N ALA A 31 -6.59 8.30 -11.26
CA ALA A 31 -6.88 6.93 -10.84
C ALA A 31 -5.63 6.04 -10.83
N ILE A 32 -4.79 6.13 -11.86
CA ILE A 32 -3.52 5.40 -11.96
C ILE A 32 -2.59 5.78 -10.79
N LEU A 33 -2.46 7.08 -10.49
CA LEU A 33 -1.62 7.58 -9.39
C LEU A 33 -2.08 7.06 -8.03
N ILE A 34 -3.40 7.02 -7.78
CA ILE A 34 -3.95 6.45 -6.54
C ILE A 34 -3.65 4.95 -6.45
N SER A 35 -3.79 4.23 -7.56
CA SER A 35 -3.56 2.78 -7.62
C SER A 35 -2.09 2.43 -7.36
N ILE A 36 -1.14 3.16 -7.98
CA ILE A 36 0.30 3.01 -7.74
C ILE A 36 0.64 3.32 -6.27
N GLY A 37 0.05 4.38 -5.71
CA GLY A 37 0.22 4.75 -4.31
C GLY A 37 -0.28 3.67 -3.33
N ARG A 38 -1.30 2.90 -3.71
CA ARG A 38 -1.83 1.78 -2.92
C ARG A 38 -0.88 0.57 -2.97
N LYS A 39 -0.47 0.18 -4.18
CA LYS A 39 0.45 -0.94 -4.43
C LYS A 39 1.79 -0.80 -3.69
N GLY A 40 2.31 0.44 -3.58
CA GLY A 40 3.55 0.72 -2.84
C GLY A 40 3.43 0.49 -1.32
N LYS A 41 2.29 0.83 -0.71
CA LYS A 41 2.03 0.63 0.73
C LYS A 41 1.89 -0.85 1.04
N ASP A 42 1.14 -1.58 0.22
CA ASP A 42 0.92 -3.02 0.39
C ASP A 42 2.24 -3.80 0.24
N ARG A 43 3.08 -3.42 -0.73
CA ARG A 43 4.41 -4.03 -0.90
C ARG A 43 5.34 -3.79 0.31
N ARG A 44 5.23 -2.64 0.97
CA ARG A 44 5.98 -2.33 2.21
C ARG A 44 5.46 -3.15 3.40
N LEU A 45 4.16 -3.30 3.54
CA LEU A 45 3.52 -4.10 4.59
C LEU A 45 3.89 -5.59 4.41
N ALA A 46 3.78 -6.12 3.21
CA ALA A 46 4.21 -7.48 2.87
C ALA A 46 5.70 -7.71 3.14
N LYS A 47 6.58 -6.73 2.86
CA LYS A 47 8.01 -6.81 3.23
C LYS A 47 8.21 -6.88 4.75
N LYS A 48 7.46 -6.10 5.52
CA LYS A 48 7.51 -6.14 7.00
C LYS A 48 7.02 -7.49 7.54
N ALA A 49 5.90 -7.99 7.02
CA ALA A 49 5.35 -9.31 7.38
C ALA A 49 6.38 -10.42 7.14
N ARG A 50 7.01 -10.48 5.95
CA ARG A 50 8.05 -11.47 5.62
C ARG A 50 9.25 -11.39 6.56
N LYS A 51 9.73 -10.18 6.89
CA LYS A 51 10.87 -10.00 7.79
C LYS A 51 10.55 -10.49 9.21
N LEU A 52 9.31 -10.30 9.68
CA LEU A 52 8.87 -10.79 10.98
C LEU A 52 8.71 -12.31 11.00
N ARG A 53 8.18 -12.92 9.93
CA ARG A 53 8.12 -14.39 9.77
C ARG A 53 9.51 -15.01 9.81
N TYR A 54 10.46 -14.45 9.07
CA TYR A 54 11.85 -14.92 9.08
C TYR A 54 12.49 -14.84 10.48
N LYS A 55 12.23 -13.75 11.22
CA LYS A 55 12.69 -13.64 12.62
C LYS A 55 12.02 -14.64 13.55
N ALA A 56 10.73 -14.91 13.37
CA ALA A 56 10.01 -15.91 14.15
C ALA A 56 10.58 -17.31 13.91
N GLU A 57 10.86 -17.64 12.65
CA GLU A 57 11.45 -18.92 12.25
C GLU A 57 12.87 -19.09 12.83
N LYS A 58 13.69 -18.04 12.81
CA LYS A 58 14.99 -18.04 13.48
C LYS A 58 14.88 -18.26 15.00
N ALA A 59 13.93 -17.61 15.67
CA ALA A 59 13.70 -17.80 17.10
C ALA A 59 13.26 -19.23 17.43
N ARG A 60 12.47 -19.89 16.57
CA ARG A 60 12.13 -21.32 16.72
C ARG A 60 13.37 -22.21 16.63
N MET A 61 14.29 -21.91 15.71
CA MET A 61 15.55 -22.67 15.59
C MET A 61 16.46 -22.50 16.82
N GLU A 62 16.43 -21.33 17.46
CA GLU A 62 17.15 -21.05 18.72
C GLU A 62 16.43 -21.64 19.95
N GLY A 63 15.26 -22.27 19.79
CA GLY A 63 14.48 -22.87 20.88
C GLY A 63 13.60 -21.89 21.67
N ASP A 64 13.54 -20.62 21.26
CA ASP A 64 12.75 -19.56 21.90
C ASP A 64 11.35 -19.48 21.26
N TYR A 65 10.49 -20.43 21.64
CA TYR A 65 9.14 -20.60 21.09
C TYR A 65 8.19 -19.45 21.45
N ASP A 66 8.31 -18.86 22.64
CA ASP A 66 7.46 -17.74 23.07
C ASP A 66 7.73 -16.51 22.21
N ARG A 67 9.01 -16.20 21.99
CA ARG A 67 9.41 -15.08 21.13
C ARG A 67 9.02 -15.30 19.68
N ALA A 68 9.11 -16.54 19.19
CA ALA A 68 8.62 -16.89 17.85
C ALA A 68 7.11 -16.62 17.71
N LYS A 69 6.31 -17.01 18.71
CA LYS A 69 4.85 -16.84 18.71
C LYS A 69 4.45 -15.36 18.73
N GLU A 70 5.15 -14.53 19.49
CA GLU A 70 4.94 -13.08 19.46
C GLU A 70 5.24 -12.46 18.09
N LEU A 71 6.34 -12.87 17.46
CA LEU A 71 6.76 -12.34 16.16
C LEU A 71 5.80 -12.74 15.05
N GLU A 72 5.24 -13.94 15.13
CA GLU A 72 4.22 -14.44 14.22
C GLU A 72 2.89 -13.68 14.37
N LEU A 73 2.46 -13.41 15.62
CA LEU A 73 1.32 -12.53 15.91
C LEU A 73 1.53 -11.11 15.36
N LYS A 74 2.74 -10.56 15.52
CA LYS A 74 3.10 -9.26 14.96
C LYS A 74 3.10 -9.29 13.43
N ALA A 75 3.56 -10.37 12.80
CA ALA A 75 3.53 -10.53 11.35
C ALA A 75 2.10 -10.56 10.79
N LYS A 76 1.18 -11.23 11.49
CA LYS A 76 -0.23 -11.36 11.11
C LYS A 76 -0.99 -10.03 11.09
N LYS A 77 -0.50 -9.00 11.78
CA LYS A 77 -1.06 -7.62 11.72
C LYS A 77 -0.70 -6.85 10.43
N TYR A 78 0.25 -7.36 9.65
CA TYR A 78 0.75 -6.71 8.43
C TYR A 78 0.44 -7.49 7.15
N ASP A 79 -0.22 -8.64 7.28
CA ASP A 79 -0.83 -9.41 6.18
C ASP A 79 -2.21 -8.82 5.86
#